data_AF-A0A544Z6H2-F1
#
_entry.id   AF-A0A544Z6H2-F1
#
_cell.length_a   1.000
_cell.length_b   1.000
_cell.length_c   1.000
_cell.angle_alpha   90.00
_cell.angle_beta   90.00
_cell.angle_gamma   90.00
#
_symmetry.space_group_name_H-M   'P 1'
#
loop_
_entity.id
_entity.type
_entity.pdbx_description
1 polymer ?
#
loop_
_entity_poly.entity_id
_entity_poly.type
_entity_poly.pdbx_seq_one_letter_code
_entity_poly.pdbx_strand_id
1 'polypeptide(L)'
;MKTDRSDRWLNRGDEGHDMRLRIGDLARAAATPGWSQLVARHAQVGAYAVTTLTRDGREILAEGLREPFQRLRELSYQTDAGTWFTCELTFPAGSRSYTGRVDSTTPPFEDVPATAALAELSTLPHRNPPGWLLNALPTAPPLPLPFSYGERYEGWRHDFDDRRPRHPLPISGEVAYLPAAGMTARELFHGQGRDRHSVYLARRADDLEHDVLTVSGSEDGYWVARHGMRGTGEGLRSITLLDGPMLRLELTPEAADLLETETVFDVRLDLPPETAGELRAVLPRMLLPVSGAPELIGF
;
A
#
# COMPACT_ATOMS: atom_id res chain seq x y z
N MET A 1 19.92 -29.33 -7.64
CA MET A 1 19.06 -28.73 -8.69
C MET A 1 17.78 -28.27 -8.00
N LYS A 2 17.69 -26.98 -7.65
CA LYS A 2 16.50 -26.39 -7.02
C LYS A 2 15.50 -26.11 -8.15
N THR A 3 14.42 -26.87 -8.20
CA THR A 3 13.31 -26.58 -9.10
C THR A 3 12.65 -25.29 -8.65
N ASP A 4 12.75 -24.29 -9.52
CA ASP A 4 12.12 -22.99 -9.39
C ASP A 4 10.60 -23.18 -9.40
N ARG A 5 9.96 -22.89 -8.26
CA ARG A 5 8.52 -23.12 -8.01
C ARG A 5 7.65 -21.94 -8.48
N SER A 6 8.21 -21.08 -9.32
CA SER A 6 7.55 -19.87 -9.85
C SER A 6 6.70 -20.13 -11.10
N ASP A 7 6.41 -21.39 -11.44
CA ASP A 7 5.48 -21.73 -12.51
C ASP A 7 4.02 -21.65 -12.03
N ARG A 8 3.44 -20.48 -12.31
CA ARG A 8 2.09 -20.24 -12.85
C ARG A 8 0.91 -20.92 -12.16
N TRP A 9 0.35 -20.23 -11.17
CA TRP A 9 -1.09 -20.29 -10.93
C TRP A 9 -1.81 -19.78 -12.19
N LEU A 10 -2.70 -20.60 -12.78
CA LEU A 10 -3.42 -20.23 -14.00
C LEU A 10 -4.54 -19.22 -13.72
N ASN A 11 -5.08 -19.21 -12.49
CA ASN A 11 -6.04 -18.24 -11.99
C ASN A 11 -6.06 -18.19 -10.45
N ARG A 12 -6.77 -17.20 -9.88
CA ARG A 12 -6.93 -17.00 -8.41
C ARG A 12 -7.53 -18.21 -7.69
N GLY A 13 -8.38 -18.99 -8.37
CA GLY A 13 -9.00 -20.19 -7.81
C GLY A 13 -8.00 -21.30 -7.53
N ASP A 14 -7.03 -21.50 -8.43
CA ASP A 14 -5.98 -22.50 -8.27
C ASP A 14 -5.04 -22.15 -7.12
N GLU A 15 -4.65 -20.87 -7.02
CA GLU A 15 -3.85 -20.38 -5.89
C GLU A 15 -4.61 -20.53 -4.56
N GLY A 16 -5.90 -20.18 -4.55
CA GLY A 16 -6.74 -20.38 -3.38
C GLY A 16 -6.89 -21.86 -2.98
N HIS A 17 -6.94 -22.78 -3.95
CA HIS A 17 -6.93 -24.22 -3.67
C HIS A 17 -5.61 -24.67 -3.06
N ASP A 18 -4.48 -24.24 -3.63
CA ASP A 18 -3.15 -24.55 -3.10
C ASP A 18 -2.96 -24.03 -1.68
N MET A 19 -3.40 -22.80 -1.37
CA MET A 19 -3.34 -22.26 -0.02
C MET A 19 -4.10 -23.14 0.99
N ARG A 20 -5.29 -23.65 0.62
CA ARG A 20 -6.07 -24.57 1.47
C ARG A 20 -5.37 -25.91 1.66
N LEU A 21 -4.72 -26.44 0.62
CA LEU A 21 -3.91 -27.66 0.72
C LEU A 21 -2.69 -27.44 1.61
N ARG A 22 -2.00 -26.29 1.49
CA ARG A 22 -0.84 -25.94 2.31
C ARG A 22 -1.21 -25.80 3.78
N ILE A 23 -2.36 -25.18 4.10
CA ILE A 23 -2.92 -25.16 5.46
C ILE A 23 -3.12 -26.58 5.98
N GLY A 24 -3.72 -27.46 5.16
CA GLY A 24 -3.92 -28.86 5.51
C GLY A 24 -2.62 -29.62 5.76
N ASP A 25 -1.59 -29.40 4.94
CA ASP A 25 -0.29 -30.05 5.10
C ASP A 25 0.44 -29.58 6.37
N LEU A 26 0.38 -28.28 6.69
CA LEU A 26 0.89 -27.74 7.96
C LEU A 26 0.14 -28.30 9.17
N ALA A 27 -1.19 -28.38 9.08
CA ALA A 27 -2.02 -28.95 10.13
C ALA A 27 -1.70 -30.44 10.38
N ARG A 28 -1.51 -31.23 9.32
CA ARG A 28 -1.12 -32.64 9.42
C ARG A 28 0.27 -32.81 10.01
N ALA A 29 1.23 -31.94 9.63
CA ALA A 29 2.60 -31.98 10.16
C ALA A 29 2.65 -31.74 11.67
N ALA A 30 1.73 -30.92 12.21
CA ALA A 30 1.62 -30.65 13.63
C ALA A 30 0.91 -31.76 14.44
N ALA A 31 0.14 -32.63 13.78
CA ALA A 31 -0.66 -33.63 14.45
C ALA A 31 0.12 -34.95 14.65
N THR A 32 0.18 -35.44 15.89
CA THR A 32 0.66 -36.82 16.14
C THR A 32 -0.25 -37.84 15.47
N PRO A 33 0.25 -39.02 15.05
CA PRO A 33 -0.57 -40.07 14.41
C PRO A 33 -1.82 -40.45 15.23
N GLY A 34 -2.85 -40.94 14.54
CA GLY A 34 -4.08 -41.48 15.16
C GLY A 34 -5.24 -40.48 15.32
N TRP A 35 -5.20 -39.34 14.62
CA TRP A 35 -6.30 -38.38 14.57
C TRP A 35 -7.38 -38.79 13.56
N SER A 36 -8.61 -38.35 13.77
CA SER A 36 -9.73 -38.56 12.83
C SER A 36 -10.07 -37.29 12.04
N GLN A 37 -9.92 -36.13 12.67
CA GLN A 37 -10.21 -34.83 12.07
C GLN A 37 -9.27 -33.73 12.58
N LEU A 38 -8.86 -32.86 11.66
CA LEU A 38 -8.21 -31.60 11.97
C LEU A 38 -9.10 -30.44 11.52
N VAL A 39 -9.23 -29.40 12.36
CA VAL A 39 -9.96 -28.19 12.03
C VAL A 39 -9.07 -26.98 12.27
N ALA A 40 -8.71 -26.29 11.19
CA ALA A 40 -7.97 -25.04 11.24
C ALA A 40 -8.96 -23.87 11.12
N ARG A 41 -8.93 -22.96 12.07
CA ARG A 41 -9.77 -21.76 12.08
C ARG A 41 -8.90 -20.52 12.07
N HIS A 42 -9.33 -19.53 11.31
CA HIS A 42 -8.72 -18.22 11.26
C HIS A 42 -9.79 -17.15 11.38
N ALA A 43 -9.55 -16.21 12.29
CA ALA A 43 -10.38 -15.04 12.52
C ALA A 43 -9.49 -13.81 12.33
N GLN A 44 -9.92 -12.82 11.53
CA GLN A 44 -9.11 -11.64 11.22
C GLN A 44 -9.96 -10.39 10.95
N VAL A 45 -9.51 -9.27 11.51
CA VAL A 45 -9.93 -7.89 11.19
C VAL A 45 -8.66 -7.02 11.12
N GLY A 46 -8.35 -6.43 9.97
CA GLY A 46 -7.10 -5.70 9.75
C GLY A 46 -5.89 -6.56 10.11
N ALA A 47 -5.03 -6.04 10.99
CA ALA A 47 -3.88 -6.77 11.53
C ALA A 47 -4.21 -7.68 12.74
N TYR A 48 -5.39 -7.51 13.35
CA TYR A 48 -5.81 -8.29 14.51
C TYR A 48 -6.35 -9.65 14.04
N ALA A 49 -5.63 -10.72 14.38
CA ALA A 49 -5.97 -12.06 13.92
C ALA A 49 -5.61 -13.15 14.93
N VAL A 50 -6.42 -14.21 14.96
CA VAL A 50 -6.22 -15.41 15.76
C VAL A 50 -6.33 -16.62 14.84
N THR A 51 -5.38 -17.54 14.94
CA THR A 51 -5.41 -18.82 14.21
C THR A 51 -5.38 -19.94 15.23
N THR A 52 -6.32 -20.87 15.15
CA THR A 52 -6.37 -22.05 16.02
C THR A 52 -6.38 -23.31 15.18
N LEU A 53 -5.73 -24.36 15.68
CA LEU A 53 -5.80 -25.70 15.11
C LEU A 53 -6.34 -26.64 16.17
N THR A 54 -7.37 -27.40 15.83
CA THR A 54 -7.89 -28.45 16.71
C THR A 54 -7.74 -29.81 16.06
N ARG A 55 -7.40 -30.80 16.88
CA ARG A 55 -7.34 -32.23 16.55
C ARG A 55 -8.40 -32.95 17.38
N ASP A 56 -9.38 -33.53 16.70
CA ASP A 56 -10.50 -34.24 17.33
C ASP A 56 -11.15 -33.40 18.46
N GLY A 57 -11.31 -32.10 18.21
CA GLY A 57 -11.90 -31.14 19.15
C GLY A 57 -10.95 -30.59 20.24
N ARG A 58 -9.67 -31.01 20.26
CA ARG A 58 -8.67 -30.48 21.21
C ARG A 58 -7.70 -29.56 20.49
N GLU A 59 -7.47 -28.37 21.03
CA GLU A 59 -6.49 -27.45 20.47
C GLU A 59 -5.06 -28.02 20.54
N ILE A 60 -4.31 -27.81 19.45
CA ILE A 60 -2.91 -28.18 19.31
C ILE A 60 -2.13 -27.01 18.70
N LEU A 61 -0.84 -26.96 18.97
CA LEU A 61 0.04 -25.92 18.42
C LEU A 61 0.47 -26.27 17.01
N ALA A 62 0.43 -25.29 16.12
CA ALA A 62 0.96 -25.38 14.76
C ALA A 62 1.49 -24.02 14.32
N GLU A 63 2.72 -24.01 13.81
CA GLU A 63 3.37 -22.81 13.31
C GLU A 63 3.11 -22.61 11.81
N GLY A 64 3.23 -21.36 11.35
CA GLY A 64 3.18 -21.04 9.91
C GLY A 64 1.79 -21.09 9.26
N LEU A 65 0.71 -21.35 10.01
CA LEU A 65 -0.66 -21.38 9.46
C LEU A 65 -1.18 -19.99 9.04
N ARG A 66 -0.72 -18.93 9.73
CA ARG A 66 -1.24 -17.57 9.55
C ARG A 66 -1.04 -17.03 8.13
N GLU A 67 0.15 -17.21 7.56
CA GLU A 67 0.51 -16.65 6.26
C GLU A 67 -0.37 -17.22 5.11
N PRO A 68 -0.55 -18.55 4.99
CA PRO A 68 -1.51 -19.11 4.02
C PRO A 68 -2.96 -18.64 4.21
N PHE A 69 -3.42 -18.45 5.46
CA PHE A 69 -4.76 -17.92 5.72
C PHE A 69 -4.89 -16.46 5.30
N GLN A 70 -3.90 -15.64 5.60
CA GLN A 70 -3.85 -14.25 5.14
C GLN A 70 -3.91 -14.20 3.62
N ARG A 71 -3.09 -15.02 2.92
CA ARG A 71 -3.12 -15.07 1.46
C ARG A 71 -4.47 -15.52 0.91
N LEU A 72 -5.10 -16.51 1.54
CA LEU A 72 -6.43 -16.97 1.17
C LEU A 72 -7.48 -15.86 1.33
N ARG A 73 -7.34 -15.03 2.37
CA ARG A 73 -8.22 -13.89 2.64
C ARG A 73 -8.11 -12.82 1.56
N GLU A 74 -6.89 -12.49 1.15
CA GLU A 74 -6.59 -11.56 0.05
C GLU A 74 -7.18 -12.05 -1.27
N LEU A 75 -6.98 -13.33 -1.60
CA LEU A 75 -7.52 -13.93 -2.83
C LEU A 75 -9.05 -13.98 -2.86
N SER A 76 -9.68 -13.99 -1.68
CA SER A 76 -11.14 -14.02 -1.52
C SER A 76 -11.78 -12.63 -1.61
N TYR A 77 -10.97 -11.56 -1.65
CA TYR A 77 -11.50 -10.20 -1.75
C TYR A 77 -12.23 -9.96 -3.08
N GLN A 78 -13.40 -9.36 -2.98
CA GLN A 78 -14.22 -8.91 -4.09
C GLN A 78 -14.55 -7.44 -3.92
N THR A 79 -14.46 -6.67 -5.01
CA THR A 79 -14.91 -5.29 -5.04
C THR A 79 -16.36 -5.21 -4.54
N ASP A 80 -16.65 -4.24 -3.68
CA ASP A 80 -17.94 -3.99 -3.01
C ASP A 80 -18.35 -5.00 -1.93
N ALA A 81 -18.02 -6.29 -2.09
CA ALA A 81 -18.38 -7.34 -1.15
C ALA A 81 -17.31 -7.60 -0.07
N GLY A 82 -16.13 -6.99 -0.18
CA GLY A 82 -15.05 -7.18 0.78
C GLY A 82 -14.52 -8.62 0.77
N THR A 83 -14.13 -9.11 1.94
CA THR A 83 -13.68 -10.50 2.16
C THR A 83 -14.36 -11.07 3.42
N TRP A 84 -13.96 -12.28 3.82
CA TRP A 84 -14.43 -12.91 5.05
C TRP A 84 -13.65 -12.45 6.29
N PHE A 85 -14.31 -12.52 7.45
CA PHE A 85 -13.74 -12.27 8.77
C PHE A 85 -13.37 -13.55 9.51
N THR A 86 -14.07 -14.65 9.21
CA THR A 86 -13.67 -15.98 9.68
C THR A 86 -13.57 -16.97 8.52
N CYS A 87 -12.60 -17.88 8.61
CA CYS A 87 -12.45 -19.03 7.74
C CYS A 87 -12.18 -20.28 8.58
N GLU A 88 -12.94 -21.34 8.33
CA GLU A 88 -12.74 -22.66 8.91
C GLU A 88 -12.46 -23.65 7.79
N LEU A 89 -11.41 -24.45 7.95
CA LEU A 89 -11.06 -25.57 7.07
C LEU A 89 -11.00 -26.85 7.89
N THR A 90 -11.73 -27.88 7.44
CA THR A 90 -11.78 -29.20 8.07
C THR A 90 -11.11 -30.23 7.17
N PHE A 91 -10.23 -31.04 7.74
CA PHE A 91 -9.45 -32.06 7.06
C PHE A 91 -9.71 -33.45 7.68
N PRO A 92 -10.22 -34.42 6.92
CA PRO A 92 -10.41 -35.78 7.40
C PRO A 92 -9.10 -36.58 7.38
N ALA A 93 -9.02 -37.61 8.22
CA ALA A 93 -7.89 -38.55 8.25
C ALA A 93 -7.75 -39.32 6.93
N GLY A 94 -6.50 -39.64 6.57
CA GLY A 94 -6.20 -40.50 5.41
C GLY A 94 -6.40 -39.85 4.03
N SER A 95 -6.81 -38.58 3.96
CA SER A 95 -7.03 -37.86 2.70
C SER A 95 -6.40 -36.47 2.72
N ARG A 96 -6.07 -35.97 1.52
CA ARG A 96 -5.69 -34.55 1.31
C ARG A 96 -6.87 -33.62 1.08
N SER A 97 -8.10 -34.15 1.00
CA SER A 97 -9.32 -33.37 0.83
C SER A 97 -9.58 -32.45 2.02
N TYR A 98 -10.44 -31.45 1.80
CA TYR A 98 -10.89 -30.53 2.82
C TYR A 98 -12.32 -30.07 2.54
N THR A 99 -13.01 -29.63 3.59
CA THR A 99 -14.21 -28.79 3.48
C THR A 99 -13.90 -27.43 4.09
N GLY A 100 -14.59 -26.38 3.63
CA GLY A 100 -14.33 -25.03 4.07
C GLY A 100 -15.61 -24.23 4.28
N ARG A 101 -15.59 -23.35 5.28
CA ARG A 101 -16.64 -22.37 5.55
C ARG A 101 -15.99 -21.01 5.78
N VAL A 102 -16.63 -19.96 5.30
CA VAL A 102 -16.24 -18.58 5.57
C VAL A 102 -17.45 -17.78 6.06
N ASP A 103 -17.22 -16.75 6.86
CA ASP A 103 -18.26 -15.80 7.30
C ASP A 103 -17.74 -14.37 7.15
N SER A 104 -18.51 -13.51 6.48
CA SER A 104 -18.23 -12.09 6.24
C SER A 104 -19.19 -11.16 7.00
N THR A 105 -20.03 -11.69 7.88
CA THR A 105 -21.12 -10.94 8.52
C THR A 105 -21.04 -10.97 10.04
N THR A 106 -20.66 -12.10 10.63
CA THR A 106 -20.58 -12.28 12.08
C THR A 106 -19.29 -11.67 12.65
N PRO A 107 -19.33 -10.97 13.80
CA PRO A 107 -18.11 -10.48 14.44
C PRO A 107 -17.19 -11.65 14.81
N PRO A 108 -15.91 -11.63 14.38
CA PRO A 108 -14.97 -12.72 14.65
C PRO A 108 -14.46 -12.74 16.10
N PHE A 109 -14.61 -11.63 16.81
CA PHE A 109 -14.16 -11.42 18.19
C PHE A 109 -15.25 -10.71 18.99
N GLU A 110 -15.27 -10.90 20.30
CA GLU A 110 -16.15 -10.16 21.21
C GLU A 110 -15.83 -8.66 21.17
N ASP A 111 -14.55 -8.33 21.29
CA ASP A 111 -14.02 -6.97 21.16
C ASP A 111 -13.08 -6.86 19.95
N VAL A 112 -13.35 -5.90 19.08
CA VAL A 112 -12.51 -5.57 17.91
C VAL A 112 -11.79 -4.26 18.19
N PRO A 113 -10.44 -4.23 18.18
CA PRO A 113 -9.70 -2.98 18.36
C PRO A 113 -10.06 -1.95 17.28
N ALA A 114 -10.28 -0.70 17.69
CA ALA A 114 -10.71 0.37 16.78
C ALA A 114 -9.73 0.63 15.63
N THR A 115 -8.44 0.53 15.90
CA THR A 115 -7.38 0.63 14.88
C THR A 115 -7.44 -0.52 13.87
N ALA A 116 -7.84 -1.72 14.29
CA ALA A 116 -8.00 -2.87 13.41
C ALA A 116 -9.24 -2.73 12.52
N ALA A 117 -10.35 -2.24 13.08
CA ALA A 117 -11.56 -1.94 12.32
C ALA A 117 -11.33 -0.86 11.26
N LEU A 118 -10.63 0.20 11.63
CA LEU A 118 -10.28 1.28 10.69
C LEU A 118 -9.35 0.77 9.58
N ALA A 119 -8.29 0.04 9.94
CA ALA A 119 -7.39 -0.56 8.95
C ALA A 119 -8.11 -1.51 7.99
N GLU A 120 -9.06 -2.30 8.49
CA GLU A 120 -9.88 -3.20 7.67
C GLU A 120 -10.68 -2.44 6.62
N LEU A 121 -11.41 -1.40 7.01
CA LEU A 121 -12.23 -0.61 6.09
C LEU A 121 -11.39 0.18 5.07
N SER A 122 -10.17 0.57 5.44
CA SER A 122 -9.24 1.25 4.54
C SER A 122 -8.57 0.30 3.54
N THR A 123 -8.27 -0.94 3.94
CA THR A 123 -7.50 -1.88 3.11
C THR A 123 -8.36 -2.83 2.29
N LEU A 124 -9.51 -3.24 2.83
CA LEU A 124 -10.45 -4.18 2.21
C LEU A 124 -11.84 -3.56 2.24
N PRO A 125 -12.08 -2.49 1.46
CA PRO A 125 -13.29 -1.72 1.55
C PRO A 125 -14.51 -2.58 1.20
N HIS A 126 -15.56 -2.41 2.00
CA HIS A 126 -16.83 -3.08 1.84
C HIS A 126 -17.91 -2.03 1.59
N ARG A 127 -18.72 -2.20 0.54
CA ARG A 127 -19.79 -1.25 0.20
C ARG A 127 -20.83 -1.12 1.30
N ASN A 128 -21.14 -2.23 1.98
CA ASN A 128 -22.08 -2.29 3.10
C ASN A 128 -21.39 -3.02 4.26
N PRO A 129 -20.50 -2.35 5.00
CA PRO A 129 -19.77 -3.01 6.09
C PRO A 129 -20.75 -3.44 7.20
N PRO A 130 -20.50 -4.58 7.88
CA PRO A 130 -21.34 -5.01 8.99
C PRO A 130 -21.41 -3.95 10.11
N GLY A 131 -22.57 -3.82 10.74
CA GLY A 131 -22.78 -2.80 11.78
C GLY A 131 -21.80 -2.90 12.96
N TRP A 132 -21.37 -4.11 13.33
CA TRP A 132 -20.37 -4.30 14.39
C TRP A 132 -19.01 -3.71 14.01
N LEU A 133 -18.63 -3.73 12.72
CA LEU A 133 -17.35 -3.21 12.26
C LEU A 133 -17.35 -1.69 12.30
N LEU A 134 -18.48 -1.07 11.97
CA LEU A 134 -18.68 0.38 12.12
C LEU A 134 -18.70 0.80 13.59
N ASN A 135 -19.36 0.02 14.46
CA ASN A 135 -19.42 0.31 15.89
C ASN A 135 -18.05 0.22 16.58
N ALA A 136 -17.12 -0.55 16.03
CA ALA A 136 -15.77 -0.67 16.54
C ALA A 136 -14.88 0.53 16.16
N LEU A 137 -15.30 1.42 15.26
CA LEU A 137 -14.51 2.57 14.85
C LEU A 137 -14.24 3.54 16.01
N PRO A 138 -13.09 4.26 15.98
CA PRO A 138 -12.79 5.23 17.02
C PRO A 138 -13.85 6.34 17.04
N THR A 139 -14.40 6.61 18.23
CA THR A 139 -15.39 7.67 18.47
C THR A 139 -14.77 9.05 18.69
N ALA A 140 -13.44 9.14 18.67
CA ALA A 140 -12.64 10.36 18.83
C ALA A 140 -11.84 10.64 17.52
N PRO A 141 -11.43 11.89 17.25
CA PRO A 141 -10.72 12.24 16.01
C PRO A 141 -9.49 11.35 15.80
N PRO A 142 -9.24 10.90 14.55
CA PRO A 142 -8.33 9.79 14.28
C PRO A 142 -6.89 10.16 14.64
N LEU A 143 -6.26 9.30 15.44
CA LEU A 143 -4.80 9.22 15.52
C LEU A 143 -4.25 8.87 14.13
N PRO A 144 -3.08 9.39 13.74
CA PRO A 144 -2.45 9.02 12.48
C PRO A 144 -2.22 7.50 12.48
N LEU A 145 -2.91 6.80 11.58
CA LEU A 145 -2.69 5.38 11.40
C LEU A 145 -1.41 5.14 10.59
N PRO A 146 -0.65 4.08 10.92
CA PRO A 146 0.36 3.58 10.00
C PRO A 146 -0.34 2.94 8.78
N PHE A 147 -0.29 3.62 7.65
CA PHE A 147 -0.59 3.02 6.35
C PHE A 147 0.57 2.08 6.00
N SER A 148 0.44 0.79 6.29
CA SER A 148 1.35 -0.20 5.75
C SER A 148 0.67 -1.57 5.76
N TYR A 149 0.35 -2.08 4.57
CA TYR A 149 0.39 -3.51 4.17
C TYR A 149 -0.23 -3.73 2.78
N GLY A 150 -0.99 -2.77 2.24
CA GLY A 150 -1.68 -2.89 0.94
C GLY A 150 -0.89 -2.47 -0.31
N GLU A 151 0.19 -1.70 -0.19
CA GLU A 151 0.84 -1.05 -1.35
C GLU A 151 1.85 -1.91 -2.11
N ARG A 152 2.05 -3.19 -1.73
CA ARG A 152 3.02 -4.06 -2.42
C ARG A 152 2.48 -4.82 -3.64
N TYR A 153 1.25 -4.57 -4.10
CA TYR A 153 0.66 -5.40 -5.17
C TYR A 153 0.10 -4.69 -6.42
N GLU A 154 0.18 -3.36 -6.54
CA GLU A 154 -0.23 -2.65 -7.79
C GLU A 154 0.93 -2.14 -8.65
N GLY A 155 2.14 -2.64 -8.42
CA GLY A 155 3.22 -2.50 -9.38
C GLY A 155 3.25 -3.68 -10.36
N TRP A 156 3.18 -3.39 -11.66
CA TRP A 156 3.85 -4.16 -12.72
C TRP A 156 3.21 -5.46 -13.26
N ARG A 157 2.08 -5.36 -13.99
CA ARG A 157 1.91 -6.10 -15.26
C ARG A 157 0.65 -5.70 -16.05
N HIS A 158 0.93 -5.03 -17.16
CA HIS A 158 0.16 -4.95 -18.41
C HIS A 158 -1.03 -3.98 -18.54
N ASP A 159 -0.90 -3.19 -19.61
CA ASP A 159 -1.86 -2.38 -20.36
C ASP A 159 -2.35 -1.07 -19.73
N PHE A 160 -1.50 -0.05 -19.90
CA PHE A 160 -1.94 1.33 -20.03
C PHE A 160 -2.62 1.51 -21.38
N ASP A 161 -3.95 1.42 -21.39
CA ASP A 161 -4.75 2.34 -22.18
C ASP A 161 -6.13 2.50 -21.51
N ASP A 162 -6.44 3.77 -21.21
CA ASP A 162 -7.81 4.27 -21.09
C ASP A 162 -8.66 3.96 -19.85
N ARG A 163 -8.08 4.04 -18.64
CA ARG A 163 -8.89 4.10 -17.40
C ARG A 163 -8.56 5.31 -16.55
N ARG A 164 -9.32 6.39 -16.79
CA ARG A 164 -9.49 7.48 -15.82
C ARG A 164 -9.94 6.88 -14.47
N PRO A 165 -9.46 7.36 -13.32
CA PRO A 165 -9.99 6.97 -12.01
C PRO A 165 -11.51 7.15 -12.01
N ARG A 166 -12.26 6.12 -11.58
CA ARG A 166 -13.70 6.25 -11.35
C ARG A 166 -13.88 7.27 -10.23
N HIS A 167 -14.70 8.30 -10.47
CA HIS A 167 -15.00 9.36 -9.51
C HIS A 167 -15.23 8.80 -8.10
N PRO A 168 -14.58 9.35 -7.05
CA PRO A 168 -14.86 8.95 -5.68
C PRO A 168 -16.34 9.17 -5.35
N LEU A 169 -16.92 8.24 -4.59
CA LEU A 169 -18.30 8.37 -4.10
C LEU A 169 -18.40 9.63 -3.23
N PRO A 170 -19.55 10.35 -3.27
CA PRO A 170 -19.72 11.56 -2.47
C PRO A 170 -19.67 11.20 -0.98
N ILE A 171 -18.61 11.64 -0.31
CA ILE A 171 -18.52 11.56 1.15
C ILE A 171 -19.53 12.57 1.70
N SER A 172 -20.56 12.08 2.39
CA SER A 172 -21.53 12.91 3.10
C SER A 172 -20.95 13.26 4.47
N GLY A 173 -20.30 14.41 4.57
CA GLY A 173 -19.67 14.94 5.78
C GLY A 173 -18.62 15.97 5.37
N GLU A 174 -18.45 17.04 6.16
CA GLU A 174 -17.47 18.07 5.88
C GLU A 174 -16.05 17.50 6.11
N VAL A 175 -15.50 16.84 5.10
CA VAL A 175 -14.10 16.41 5.09
C VAL A 175 -13.27 17.63 4.73
N ALA A 176 -12.66 18.26 5.73
CA ALA A 176 -11.59 19.24 5.50
C ALA A 176 -10.35 18.49 5.02
N TYR A 177 -10.25 18.29 3.71
CA TYR A 177 -9.00 17.91 3.08
C TYR A 177 -8.01 19.06 3.29
N LEU A 178 -6.92 18.79 4.02
CA LEU A 178 -5.84 19.75 4.23
C LEU A 178 -4.66 19.28 3.37
N PRO A 179 -4.48 19.84 2.17
CA PRO A 179 -3.36 19.45 1.31
C PRO A 179 -2.04 19.77 2.02
N ALA A 180 -1.00 19.01 1.71
CA ALA A 180 0.32 19.36 2.21
C ALA A 180 0.77 20.67 1.56
N ALA A 181 0.98 21.72 2.37
CA ALA A 181 1.49 23.01 1.89
C ALA A 181 3.03 23.03 1.72
N GLY A 182 3.73 22.06 2.31
CA GLY A 182 5.19 21.98 2.19
C GLY A 182 5.83 20.80 2.91
N MET A 183 7.15 20.70 2.77
CA MET A 183 7.98 19.70 3.46
C MET A 183 9.35 20.29 3.84
N THR A 184 10.14 19.54 4.62
CA THR A 184 11.55 19.87 4.89
C THR A 184 12.43 18.76 4.34
N ALA A 185 13.28 19.10 3.37
CA ALA A 185 14.27 18.21 2.79
C ALA A 185 15.60 18.33 3.54
N ARG A 186 16.14 17.22 4.00
CA ARG A 186 17.42 17.12 4.71
C ARG A 186 18.47 16.33 3.94
N GLU A 187 18.03 15.61 2.92
CA GLU A 187 18.88 14.82 2.05
C GLU A 187 18.55 15.13 0.60
N LEU A 188 19.59 15.08 -0.24
CA LEU A 188 19.51 15.22 -1.68
C LEU A 188 20.17 13.98 -2.29
N PHE A 189 19.46 13.34 -3.22
CA PHE A 189 20.06 12.33 -4.08
C PHE A 189 19.89 12.75 -5.54
N HIS A 190 20.96 12.65 -6.32
CA HIS A 190 20.92 12.85 -7.75
C HIS A 190 21.29 11.54 -8.45
N GLY A 191 20.35 11.01 -9.24
CA GLY A 191 20.55 9.83 -10.07
C GLY A 191 20.60 10.21 -11.54
N GLN A 192 21.63 9.75 -12.24
CA GLN A 192 21.76 9.86 -13.69
C GLN A 192 21.70 8.46 -14.32
N GLY A 193 20.60 8.18 -15.02
CA GLY A 193 20.44 7.03 -15.89
C GLY A 193 20.87 7.35 -17.33
N ARG A 194 20.73 6.37 -18.23
CA ARG A 194 21.15 6.50 -19.64
C ARG A 194 20.43 7.66 -20.35
N ASP A 195 19.14 7.83 -20.09
CA ASP A 195 18.27 8.83 -20.75
C ASP A 195 17.39 9.61 -19.75
N ARG A 196 17.68 9.50 -18.44
CA ARG A 196 16.87 10.11 -17.38
C ARG A 196 17.74 10.68 -16.27
N HIS A 197 17.44 11.90 -15.87
CA HIS A 197 17.97 12.54 -14.68
C HIS A 197 16.86 12.62 -13.63
N SER A 198 17.20 12.34 -12.37
CA SER A 198 16.27 12.39 -11.25
C SER A 198 16.93 13.03 -10.04
N VAL A 199 16.23 14.00 -9.46
CA VAL A 199 16.56 14.63 -8.19
C VAL A 199 15.55 14.17 -7.14
N TYR A 200 16.04 13.67 -6.01
CA TYR A 200 15.24 13.24 -4.87
C TYR A 200 15.54 14.14 -3.68
N LEU A 201 14.51 14.71 -3.09
CA LEU A 201 14.55 15.50 -1.87
C LEU A 201 13.80 14.74 -0.78
N ALA A 202 14.52 14.31 0.26
CA ALA A 202 13.97 13.45 1.30
C ALA A 202 14.14 14.09 2.68
N ARG A 203 13.23 13.79 3.60
CA ARG A 203 13.33 14.24 5.01
C ARG A 203 14.40 13.47 5.81
N ARG A 204 14.69 12.22 5.46
CA ARG A 204 15.67 11.34 6.11
C ARG A 204 16.32 10.42 5.08
N ALA A 205 17.59 10.07 5.30
CA ALA A 205 18.36 9.21 4.39
C ALA A 205 17.79 7.78 4.26
N ASP A 206 17.23 7.25 5.35
CA ASP A 206 16.72 5.87 5.42
C ASP A 206 15.22 5.75 5.10
N ASP A 207 14.55 6.86 4.75
CA ASP A 207 13.10 6.92 4.57
C ASP A 207 12.72 7.47 3.19
N LEU A 208 13.16 6.74 2.16
CA LEU A 208 12.77 7.04 0.77
C LEU A 208 11.31 6.71 0.47
N GLU A 209 10.62 6.04 1.40
CA GLU A 209 9.27 5.52 1.22
C GLU A 209 8.20 6.51 1.70
N HIS A 210 8.45 7.31 2.76
CA HIS A 210 7.36 8.06 3.43
C HIS A 210 7.46 9.59 3.41
N ASP A 211 8.50 10.22 2.83
CA ASP A 211 8.61 11.70 2.77
C ASP A 211 9.62 12.17 1.70
N VAL A 212 9.38 11.80 0.44
CA VAL A 212 10.24 12.13 -0.71
C VAL A 212 9.49 12.90 -1.77
N LEU A 213 10.09 14.00 -2.24
CA LEU A 213 9.75 14.68 -3.48
C LEU A 213 10.77 14.28 -4.54
N THR A 214 10.31 13.84 -5.70
CA THR A 214 11.15 13.51 -6.84
C THR A 214 10.82 14.42 -8.01
N VAL A 215 11.83 15.04 -8.60
CA VAL A 215 11.73 15.76 -9.88
C VAL A 215 12.61 15.02 -10.87
N SER A 216 12.05 14.62 -12.01
CA SER A 216 12.82 13.93 -13.05
C SER A 216 12.63 14.59 -14.41
N GLY A 217 13.68 14.57 -15.21
CA GLY A 217 13.68 15.00 -16.61
C GLY A 217 14.29 13.94 -17.51
N SER A 218 13.72 13.81 -18.70
CA SER A 218 14.18 12.98 -19.82
C SER A 218 13.93 13.72 -21.13
N GLU A 219 14.44 13.19 -22.25
CA GLU A 219 14.18 13.78 -23.58
C GLU A 219 12.68 13.90 -23.89
N ASP A 220 11.88 12.94 -23.40
CA ASP A 220 10.44 12.85 -23.65
C ASP A 220 9.58 13.75 -22.74
N GLY A 221 10.16 14.41 -21.75
CA GLY A 221 9.39 15.20 -20.78
C GLY A 221 9.96 15.22 -19.38
N TYR A 222 9.24 15.88 -18.47
CA TYR A 222 9.55 15.92 -17.05
C TYR A 222 8.33 15.50 -16.23
N TRP A 223 8.58 15.08 -15.00
CA TRP A 223 7.52 14.76 -14.05
C TRP A 223 7.96 15.05 -12.62
N VAL A 224 6.97 15.30 -11.78
CA VAL A 224 7.13 15.45 -10.33
C VAL A 224 6.32 14.36 -9.62
N ALA A 225 6.90 13.76 -8.58
CA ALA A 225 6.22 12.76 -7.75
C ALA A 225 6.49 12.98 -6.27
N ARG A 226 5.59 12.47 -5.43
CA ARG A 226 5.69 12.49 -3.98
C ARG A 226 5.31 11.12 -3.42
N HIS A 227 5.98 10.63 -2.37
CA HIS A 227 5.63 9.37 -1.67
C HIS A 227 5.47 8.12 -2.57
N GLY A 228 6.28 8.00 -3.63
CA GLY A 228 6.14 6.87 -4.57
C GLY A 228 4.86 6.90 -5.43
N MET A 229 4.03 7.95 -5.32
CA MET A 229 2.88 8.17 -6.19
C MET A 229 3.35 8.36 -7.64
N ARG A 230 2.53 7.93 -8.60
CA ARG A 230 2.85 8.08 -10.02
C ARG A 230 3.01 9.56 -10.34
N GLY A 231 4.17 9.91 -10.88
CA GLY A 231 4.48 11.30 -11.22
C GLY A 231 3.46 11.89 -12.19
N THR A 232 3.19 13.18 -12.04
CA THR A 232 2.33 13.92 -12.96
C THR A 232 3.20 14.34 -14.13
N GLY A 233 2.90 13.83 -15.33
CA GLY A 233 3.55 14.32 -16.54
C GLY A 233 3.16 15.78 -16.75
N GLU A 234 4.14 16.66 -16.97
CA GLU A 234 3.92 18.09 -17.29
C GLU A 234 3.12 18.89 -16.23
N GLY A 235 3.17 18.48 -14.96
CA GLY A 235 2.39 19.06 -13.86
C GLY A 235 3.00 20.28 -13.17
N LEU A 236 4.13 20.79 -13.66
CA LEU A 236 4.93 21.82 -13.01
C LEU A 236 4.94 23.11 -13.84
N ARG A 237 4.48 24.22 -13.27
CA ARG A 237 4.49 25.53 -13.94
C ARG A 237 5.82 26.23 -13.75
N SER A 238 6.29 26.28 -12.50
CA SER A 238 7.56 26.91 -12.17
C SER A 238 8.25 26.21 -11.00
N ILE A 239 9.57 26.32 -10.99
CA ILE A 239 10.41 26.04 -9.83
C ILE A 239 11.12 27.33 -9.49
N THR A 240 10.87 27.83 -8.29
CA THR A 240 11.57 28.99 -7.76
C THR A 240 12.50 28.55 -6.64
N LEU A 241 13.79 28.82 -6.79
CA LEU A 241 14.72 28.73 -5.68
C LEU A 241 15.05 30.16 -5.25
N LEU A 242 14.52 30.57 -4.09
CA LEU A 242 14.80 31.89 -3.54
C LEU A 242 16.22 31.94 -2.97
N ASP A 243 16.76 33.15 -2.79
CA ASP A 243 18.01 33.38 -2.03
C ASP A 243 17.83 32.96 -0.56
N GLY A 244 17.91 31.66 -0.29
CA GLY A 244 17.60 31.08 1.01
C GLY A 244 17.36 29.56 0.95
N PRO A 245 16.93 28.96 2.06
CA PRO A 245 16.71 27.52 2.18
C PRO A 245 15.32 27.11 1.67
N MET A 246 14.77 27.75 0.63
CA MET A 246 13.40 27.48 0.17
C MET A 246 13.36 27.24 -1.33
N LEU A 247 12.90 26.05 -1.70
CA LEU A 247 12.54 25.66 -3.05
C LEU A 247 11.02 25.63 -3.13
N ARG A 248 10.43 26.48 -3.95
CA ARG A 248 8.99 26.55 -4.20
C ARG A 248 8.66 25.90 -5.54
N LEU A 249 7.68 25.01 -5.52
CA LEU A 249 7.12 24.38 -6.71
C LEU A 249 5.72 24.92 -6.93
N GLU A 250 5.47 25.46 -8.13
CA GLU A 250 4.12 25.83 -8.56
C GLU A 250 3.58 24.73 -9.45
N LEU A 251 2.53 24.06 -8.98
CA LEU A 251 1.89 22.94 -9.64
C LEU A 251 0.66 23.39 -10.42
N THR A 252 0.29 22.65 -11.44
CA THR A 252 -1.09 22.74 -11.95
C THR A 252 -2.06 22.21 -10.90
N PRO A 253 -3.33 22.67 -10.89
CA PRO A 253 -4.35 22.12 -9.99
C PRO A 253 -4.46 20.60 -10.07
N GLU A 254 -4.40 20.05 -11.28
CA GLU A 254 -4.47 18.61 -11.52
C GLU A 254 -3.28 17.87 -10.90
N ALA A 255 -2.09 18.48 -10.96
CA ALA A 255 -0.90 17.91 -10.36
C ALA A 255 -0.90 18.02 -8.84
N ALA A 256 -1.39 19.13 -8.30
CA ALA A 256 -1.54 19.35 -6.86
C ALA A 256 -2.52 18.34 -6.24
N ASP A 257 -3.69 18.14 -6.88
CA ASP A 257 -4.68 17.14 -6.48
C ASP A 257 -4.10 15.72 -6.53
N LEU A 258 -3.37 15.38 -7.60
CA LEU A 258 -2.77 14.06 -7.78
C LEU A 258 -1.62 13.77 -6.80
N LEU A 259 -0.90 14.78 -6.32
CA LEU A 259 0.22 14.65 -5.37
C LEU A 259 -0.19 14.90 -3.92
N GLU A 260 -1.47 15.21 -3.73
CA GLU A 260 -2.07 15.58 -2.46
C GLU A 260 -1.39 16.80 -1.78
N THR A 261 -1.12 17.83 -2.57
CA THR A 261 -0.46 19.07 -2.12
C THR A 261 -1.28 20.30 -2.48
N GLU A 262 -0.90 21.44 -1.90
CA GLU A 262 -1.34 22.74 -2.42
C GLU A 262 -0.73 22.99 -3.82
N THR A 263 -1.37 23.87 -4.60
CA THR A 263 -0.82 24.32 -5.91
C THR A 263 0.51 25.06 -5.76
N VAL A 264 0.79 25.59 -4.57
CA VAL A 264 2.09 26.12 -4.18
C VAL A 264 2.65 25.22 -3.10
N PHE A 265 3.72 24.49 -3.42
CA PHE A 265 4.36 23.55 -2.51
C PHE A 265 5.75 24.04 -2.13
N ASP A 266 5.93 24.34 -0.84
CA ASP A 266 7.18 24.88 -0.31
C ASP A 266 8.07 23.80 0.30
N VAL A 267 9.27 23.64 -0.23
CA VAL A 267 10.29 22.71 0.27
C VAL A 267 11.39 23.49 0.97
N ARG A 268 11.41 23.39 2.30
CA ARG A 268 12.52 23.92 3.10
C ARG A 268 13.74 23.02 2.96
N LEU A 269 14.81 23.55 2.38
CA LEU A 269 16.11 22.91 2.21
C LEU A 269 16.95 23.07 3.48
N ASP A 270 16.88 22.07 4.36
CA ASP A 270 17.75 21.91 5.52
C ASP A 270 18.98 21.08 5.11
N LEU A 271 19.66 21.54 4.05
CA LEU A 271 20.77 20.85 3.39
C LEU A 271 22.10 21.57 3.67
N PRO A 272 23.24 20.85 3.68
CA PRO A 272 24.55 21.49 3.64
C PRO A 272 24.70 22.44 2.44
N PRO A 273 25.45 23.56 2.56
CA PRO A 273 25.60 24.53 1.47
C PRO A 273 26.12 23.94 0.16
N GLU A 274 27.01 22.96 0.24
CA GLU A 274 27.55 22.25 -0.94
C GLU A 274 26.45 21.47 -1.67
N THR A 275 25.61 20.76 -0.91
CA THR A 275 24.46 20.00 -1.42
C THR A 275 23.37 20.91 -1.99
N ALA A 276 23.11 22.05 -1.35
CA ALA A 276 22.21 23.06 -1.92
C ALA A 276 22.76 23.67 -3.22
N GLY A 277 24.09 23.83 -3.32
CA GLY A 277 24.77 24.22 -4.56
C GLY A 277 24.67 23.17 -5.66
N GLU A 278 24.71 21.89 -5.32
CA GLU A 278 24.48 20.79 -6.26
C GLU A 278 23.06 20.85 -6.83
N LEU A 279 22.04 21.01 -5.97
CA LEU A 279 20.65 21.16 -6.41
C LEU A 279 20.48 22.31 -7.41
N ARG A 280 21.13 23.45 -7.15
CA ARG A 280 21.16 24.63 -8.04
C ARG A 280 21.74 24.33 -9.42
N ALA A 281 22.79 23.51 -9.47
CA ALA A 281 23.43 23.15 -10.73
C ALA A 281 22.66 22.07 -11.50
N VAL A 282 22.06 21.12 -10.80
CA VAL A 282 21.43 19.93 -11.40
C VAL A 282 20.05 20.24 -11.98
N LEU A 283 19.20 20.99 -11.27
CA LEU A 283 17.82 21.24 -11.72
C LEU A 283 17.75 21.94 -13.09
N PRO A 284 18.51 23.04 -13.36
CA PRO A 284 18.52 23.67 -14.67
C PRO A 284 19.07 22.76 -15.76
N ARG A 285 20.16 22.02 -15.47
CA ARG A 285 20.74 21.08 -16.43
C ARG A 285 19.74 19.98 -16.83
N MET A 286 18.93 19.53 -15.87
CA MET A 286 17.94 18.48 -16.09
C MET A 286 16.71 18.97 -16.85
N LEU A 287 16.21 20.18 -16.53
CA LEU A 287 14.90 20.63 -17.00
C LEU A 287 14.95 21.53 -18.24
N LEU A 288 15.98 22.37 -18.41
CA LEU A 288 16.08 23.26 -19.58
C LEU A 288 16.06 22.55 -20.95
N PRO A 289 16.64 21.34 -21.11
CA PRO A 289 16.60 20.63 -22.39
C PRO A 289 15.23 20.02 -22.74
N VAL A 290 14.29 20.00 -21.80
CA VAL A 290 13.02 19.27 -21.93
C VAL A 290 11.97 20.13 -22.62
N SER A 291 11.20 19.55 -23.55
CA SER A 291 10.07 20.26 -24.17
C SER A 291 9.01 20.60 -23.12
N GLY A 292 8.53 21.85 -23.12
CA GLY A 292 7.52 22.32 -22.16
C GLY A 292 8.04 22.49 -20.73
N ALA A 293 9.37 22.58 -20.55
CA ALA A 293 10.02 22.73 -19.25
C ALA A 293 9.36 23.79 -18.36
N PRO A 294 9.30 23.55 -17.03
CA PRO A 294 8.82 24.53 -16.08
C PRO A 294 9.72 25.77 -16.10
N GLU A 295 9.14 26.93 -15.79
CA GLU A 295 9.92 28.15 -15.61
C GLU A 295 10.85 28.00 -14.40
N LEU A 296 12.15 28.28 -14.59
CA LEU A 296 13.14 28.21 -13.52
C LEU A 296 13.52 29.63 -13.08
N ILE A 297 13.26 29.95 -11.80
CA ILE A 297 13.46 31.29 -11.23
C ILE A 297 14.48 31.21 -10.09
N GLY A 298 15.53 32.03 -10.14
CA GLY A 298 16.55 32.09 -9.07
C GLY A 298 17.60 30.98 -9.11
N PHE A 299 17.81 30.36 -10.29
CA PHE A 299 18.85 29.36 -10.55
C PHE A 299 20.01 29.92 -11.37
#